data_AF-A1ZWM7-F1
#
_entry.id   AF-A1ZWM7-F1
#
_cell.length_a   1.000
_cell.length_b   1.000
_cell.length_c   1.000
_cell.angle_alpha   90.00
_cell.angle_beta   90.00
_cell.angle_gamma   90.00
#
_symmetry.space_group_name_H-M   'P 1'
#
loop_
_entity.id
_entity.type
_entity.pdbx_description
1 polymer ?
#
loop_
_entity_poly.entity_id
_entity_poly.type
_entity_poly.pdbx_seq_one_letter_code
_entity_poly.pdbx_strand_id
1 'polypeptide(L)' 'MHENKKIKFYCTDYQLLKKYFSRQNAFGLWFEYILIKDI' A
#
# COMPACT_ATOMS: atom_id res chain seq x y z
N MET A 1 -9.02 -5.89 20.33
CA MET A 1 -8.40 -4.66 19.78
C MET A 1 -7.47 -5.11 18.65
N HIS A 2 -7.84 -4.88 17.39
CA HIS A 2 -7.06 -5.35 16.24
C HIS A 2 -5.85 -4.43 16.07
N GLU A 3 -4.66 -4.89 16.44
CA GLU A 3 -3.41 -4.16 16.17
C GLU A 3 -3.23 -4.02 14.66
N ASN A 4 -3.46 -2.80 14.16
CA ASN A 4 -3.17 -2.40 12.80
C ASN A 4 -1.64 -2.46 12.59
N LYS A 5 -1.12 -3.60 12.14
CA LYS A 5 0.25 -3.72 11.67
C LYS A 5 0.44 -2.71 10.53
N LYS A 6 1.04 -1.55 10.84
CA LYS A 6 1.42 -0.55 9.85
C LYS A 6 2.34 -1.20 8.84
N ILE A 7 1.83 -1.42 7.62
CA ILE A 7 2.64 -1.82 6.47
C ILE A 7 3.62 -0.67 6.22
N LYS A 8 4.92 -0.91 6.44
CA LYS A 8 5.97 0.08 6.16
C LYS A 8 6.19 0.16 4.65
N PHE A 9 5.92 1.32 4.07
CA PHE A 9 6.16 1.61 2.66
C PHE A 9 7.52 2.30 2.53
N TYR A 10 8.43 1.76 1.72
CA TYR A 10 9.83 2.24 1.58
C TYR A 10 10.03 3.14 0.34
N CYS A 11 9.01 3.91 -0.04
CA CYS A 11 9.11 4.92 -1.10
C CYS A 11 9.00 6.30 -0.44
N THR A 12 10.15 6.87 -0.06
CA THR A 12 10.25 8.05 0.82
C THR A 12 9.92 9.37 0.15
N ASP A 13 10.01 9.44 -1.18
CA ASP A 13 9.78 10.69 -1.95
C ASP A 13 8.33 10.85 -2.45
N TYR A 14 7.46 9.90 -2.09
CA TYR A 14 6.08 9.89 -2.55
C TYR A 14 5.10 9.77 -1.39
N GLN A 15 4.07 10.59 -1.39
CA GLN A 15 2.93 10.45 -0.49
C GLN A 15 1.95 9.41 -1.06
N LEU A 16 1.47 8.50 -0.20
CA LEU A 16 0.45 7.52 -0.58
C LEU A 16 -0.92 8.19 -0.66
N LEU A 17 -1.48 8.29 -1.88
CA LEU A 17 -2.81 8.84 -2.10
C LEU A 17 -3.90 7.80 -1.84
N LYS A 18 -3.75 6.62 -2.44
CA LYS A 18 -4.81 5.60 -2.40
C LYS A 18 -4.26 4.19 -2.57
N LYS A 19 -4.91 3.24 -1.90
CA LYS A 19 -4.61 1.80 -1.95
C LYS A 19 -5.84 1.05 -2.43
N TYR A 20 -5.67 0.13 -3.38
CA TYR A 20 -6.71 -0.71 -3.93
C TYR A 20 -6.36 -2.19 -3.75
N PHE A 21 -7.36 -3.00 -3.45
CA PHE A 21 -7.22 -4.45 -3.56
C PHE A 21 -7.31 -4.83 -5.04
N SER A 22 -6.28 -5.50 -5.54
CA SER A 22 -6.18 -5.86 -6.96
C SER A 22 -6.60 -7.31 -7.17
N ARG A 23 -5.93 -8.24 -6.49
CA ARG A 23 -6.24 -9.69 -6.58
C ARG A 23 -5.73 -10.47 -5.39
N GLN A 24 -6.33 -11.64 -5.17
CA GLN A 24 -5.85 -12.66 -4.24
C GLN A 24 -5.68 -13.98 -4.97
N ASN A 25 -4.60 -14.69 -4.66
CA ASN A 25 -4.34 -16.05 -5.11
C ASN A 25 -3.66 -16.86 -4.01
N ALA A 26 -3.38 -18.15 -4.27
CA ALA A 26 -2.81 -19.06 -3.28
C ALA A 26 -1.48 -18.58 -2.66
N PHE A 27 -0.76 -17.71 -3.37
CA PHE A 27 0.54 -17.17 -2.94
C PHE A 27 0.43 -15.85 -2.16
N GLY A 28 -0.75 -15.21 -2.10
CA GLY A 28 -0.94 -14.01 -1.29
C GLY A 28 -1.93 -12.98 -1.85
N LEU A 29 -1.86 -11.79 -1.27
CA LEU A 29 -2.69 -10.63 -1.57
C LEU A 29 -1.87 -9.59 -2.33
N TRP A 30 -2.43 -9.10 -3.43
CA TRP A 30 -1.82 -8.05 -4.25
C TRP A 30 -2.64 -6.76 -4.13
N PHE A 31 -1.94 -5.66 -3.91
CA PHE A 31 -2.52 -4.33 -3.79
C PHE A 31 -1.86 -3.37 -4.78
N GLU A 32 -2.66 -2.47 -5.33
CA GLU A 32 -2.19 -1.37 -6.17
C GLU A 32 -2.20 -0.07 -5.36
N TYR A 33 -1.17 0.75 -5.56
CA TYR A 33 -0.95 1.98 -4.79
C TYR A 33 -0.81 3.16 -5.75
N ILE A 34 -1.61 4.20 -5.55
CA ILE A 34 -1.43 5.49 -6.22
C ILE A 34 -0.58 6.35 -5.31
N LEU A 35 0.55 6.80 -5.85
CA LEU A 35 1.55 7.62 -5.17
C LEU A 35 1.62 8.99 -5.85
N ILE A 36 1.68 10.06 -5.07
CA ILE A 36 1.92 11.42 -5.55
C ILE A 36 3.29 11.86 -5.08
N LYS A 37 4.08 12.43 -5.97
CA LYS A 37 5.34 13.10 -5.62
C LYS A 37 5.03 14.53 -5.19
N ASP A 38 5.55 14.95 -4.05
CA ASP A 38 5.55 16.38 -3.67
C ASP A 38 6.36 17.16 -4.73
N ILE A 39 5.76 18.17 -5.38
CA ILE A 39 6.39 19.05 -6.39
C ILE A 39 6.75 20.37 -5.75
#